data_AF-A0A0B6ZNQ5-F1
#
_entry.id   AF-A0A0B6ZNQ5-F1
#
_cell.length_a   1.000
_cell.length_b   1.000
_cell.length_c   1.000
_cell.angle_alpha   90.00
_cell.angle_beta   90.00
_cell.angle_gamma   90.00
#
_symmetry.space_group_name_H-M   'P 1'
#
loop_
_entity.id
_entity.type
_entity.pdbx_description
1 polymer ?
#
loop_
_entity_poly.entity_id
_entity_poly.type
_entity_poly.pdbx_seq_one_letter_code
_entity_poly.pdbx_strand_id
1 'polypeptide(L)'
;MYKGRILSPTPSSLNNVEIEDDNDYVLDPDQMYDILPQPYRSINKILTHILDSVWDIVGSKEISLFVEARKVQLPKLGDPQMLNLCNNATALASSTDGKYIFIGLPTGLVVLDASTQSLLQIWEQN
;
A
#
# COMPACT_ATOMS: atom_id res chain seq x y z
N MET A 1 48.36 61.60 -6.01
CA MET A 1 48.51 60.20 -5.57
C MET A 1 47.37 59.90 -4.60
N TYR A 2 46.27 59.29 -5.08
CA TYR A 2 45.13 58.93 -4.23
C TYR A 2 45.04 57.41 -4.16
N LYS A 3 45.39 56.83 -3.01
CA LYS A 3 45.04 55.43 -2.70
C LYS A 3 43.59 55.43 -2.21
N GLY A 4 42.66 55.09 -3.09
CA GLY A 4 41.28 54.82 -2.71
C GLY A 4 41.25 53.59 -1.80
N ARG A 5 40.86 53.78 -0.54
CA ARG A 5 40.46 52.68 0.34
C ARG A 5 39.17 52.08 -0.23
N ILE A 6 39.25 50.88 -0.77
CA ILE A 6 38.07 50.07 -1.11
C ILE A 6 37.44 49.69 0.24
N LEU A 7 36.32 50.32 0.59
CA LEU A 7 35.51 49.90 1.72
C LEU A 7 34.89 48.55 1.36
N SER A 8 35.42 47.49 1.96
CA SER A 8 34.71 46.22 2.06
C SER A 8 33.31 46.48 2.64
N PRO A 9 32.23 45.90 2.09
CA PRO A 9 30.86 46.17 2.54
C PRO A 9 30.54 45.50 3.89
N THR A 10 31.54 45.01 4.61
CA THR A 10 31.34 44.38 5.92
C THR A 10 30.77 45.43 6.88
N PRO A 11 29.61 45.18 7.50
CA PRO A 11 28.98 46.12 8.42
C PRO A 11 29.91 46.40 9.61
N SER A 12 29.94 47.66 10.06
CA SER A 12 30.84 48.14 11.13
C SER A 12 30.70 47.39 12.46
N SER A 13 29.59 46.66 12.65
CA SER A 13 29.36 45.76 13.79
C SER A 13 30.25 44.52 13.81
N LEU A 14 30.92 44.19 12.70
CA LEU A 14 31.85 43.06 12.59
C LEU A 14 33.32 43.47 12.78
N ASN A 15 33.64 44.76 12.97
CA ASN A 15 35.03 45.22 13.14
C ASN A 15 35.68 44.75 14.46
N ASN A 16 34.87 44.39 15.46
CA ASN A 16 35.31 43.88 16.76
C ASN A 16 35.01 42.39 16.95
N VAL A 17 34.52 41.71 15.90
CA VAL A 17 34.44 40.26 15.93
C VAL A 17 35.87 39.77 15.75
N GLU A 18 36.38 39.05 16.75
CA GLU A 18 37.64 38.32 16.62
C GLU A 18 37.57 37.56 15.30
N ILE A 19 38.61 37.69 14.46
CA ILE A 19 38.69 36.95 13.19
C ILE A 19 38.41 35.51 13.57
N GLU A 20 37.28 34.97 13.12
CA GLU A 20 36.89 33.58 13.38
C GLU A 20 38.13 32.74 13.12
N ASP A 21 38.60 32.03 14.15
CA ASP A 21 39.64 31.05 13.95
C ASP A 21 39.12 30.13 12.84
N ASP A 22 39.95 29.86 11.82
CA ASP A 22 39.60 28.89 10.76
C ASP A 22 39.27 27.50 11.35
N ASN A 23 39.44 27.32 12.67
CA ASN A 23 39.05 26.16 13.47
C ASN A 23 37.77 26.33 14.32
N ASP A 24 37.04 27.45 14.31
CA ASP A 24 35.76 27.57 15.02
C ASP A 24 34.68 26.63 14.42
N TYR A 25 34.89 26.25 13.16
CA TYR A 25 34.15 25.21 12.45
C TYR A 25 34.29 23.79 13.06
N VAL A 26 35.30 23.55 13.90
CA VAL A 26 35.59 22.23 14.50
C VAL A 26 34.52 21.81 15.52
N LEU A 27 33.68 22.75 15.98
CA LEU A 27 32.58 22.50 16.91
C LEU A 27 31.25 22.15 16.21
N ASP A 28 31.18 22.24 14.87
CA ASP A 28 29.97 21.91 14.12
C ASP A 28 29.99 20.44 13.67
N PRO A 29 29.18 19.54 14.29
CA PRO A 29 29.14 18.12 13.92
C PRO A 29 28.72 17.89 12.46
N ASP A 30 28.05 18.86 11.82
CA ASP A 30 27.66 18.77 10.42
C ASP A 30 28.89 18.82 9.50
N GLN A 31 29.98 19.49 9.88
CA GLN A 31 31.21 19.57 9.08
C GLN A 31 31.97 18.25 8.93
N MET A 32 31.73 17.25 9.78
CA MET A 32 32.29 15.90 9.58
C MET A 32 31.81 15.27 8.28
N TYR A 33 30.61 15.62 7.82
CA TYR A 33 29.98 15.09 6.60
C TYR A 33 30.01 16.10 5.45
N ASP A 34 30.18 17.39 5.75
CA ASP A 34 30.16 18.52 4.83
C ASP A 34 31.56 19.01 4.44
N ILE A 35 32.41 18.09 3.97
CA ILE A 35 33.83 18.31 3.65
C ILE A 35 34.00 19.27 2.45
N LEU A 36 32.94 19.52 1.68
CA LEU A 36 33.01 20.37 0.49
C LEU A 36 33.08 21.86 0.85
N PRO A 37 33.95 22.63 0.20
CA PRO A 37 33.96 24.08 0.34
C PRO A 37 32.69 24.69 -0.29
N GLN A 38 32.29 25.86 0.19
CA GLN A 38 31.22 26.62 -0.45
C GLN A 38 31.65 27.07 -1.86
N PRO A 39 30.76 26.98 -2.87
CA PRO A 39 29.32 26.69 -2.79
C PRO A 39 28.96 25.21 -3.02
N TYR A 40 29.93 24.33 -3.25
CA TYR A 40 29.66 22.93 -3.63
C TYR A 40 28.93 22.14 -2.55
N ARG A 41 29.12 22.51 -1.29
CA ARG A 41 28.38 21.95 -0.15
C ARG A 41 26.87 22.15 -0.25
N SER A 42 26.42 23.35 -0.59
CA SER A 42 24.99 23.63 -0.71
C SER A 42 24.37 22.85 -1.87
N ILE A 43 25.10 22.75 -2.99
CA ILE A 43 24.70 21.93 -4.13
C ILE A 43 24.58 20.45 -3.74
N ASN A 44 25.55 19.92 -3.00
CA ASN A 44 25.54 18.55 -2.52
C ASN A 44 24.31 18.25 -1.64
N LYS A 45 23.99 19.13 -0.69
CA LYS A 45 22.80 18.99 0.16
C LYS A 45 21.50 18.94 -0.64
N ILE A 46 21.37 19.82 -1.64
CA ILE A 46 20.19 19.85 -2.51
C ILE A 46 20.09 18.55 -3.31
N LEU A 47 21.20 18.07 -3.86
CA LEU A 47 21.23 16.81 -4.63
C LEU A 47 20.86 15.61 -3.75
N THR A 48 21.45 15.49 -2.56
CA THR A 48 21.14 14.42 -1.61
C THR A 48 19.65 14.44 -1.26
N HIS A 49 19.10 15.61 -0.93
CA HIS A 49 17.68 15.73 -0.60
C HIS A 49 16.77 15.34 -1.77
N ILE A 50 17.13 15.70 -3.01
CA ILE A 50 16.37 15.28 -4.20
C ILE A 50 16.43 13.75 -4.36
N LEU A 51 17.61 13.16 -4.20
CA LEU A 51 17.80 11.71 -4.33
C LEU A 51 17.01 10.94 -3.27
N ASP A 52 17.07 11.37 -2.01
CA ASP A 52 16.32 10.78 -0.90
C ASP A 52 14.81 10.86 -1.18
N SER A 53 14.33 12.03 -1.62
CA SER A 53 12.92 12.20 -1.97
C SER A 53 12.47 11.29 -3.11
N VAL A 54 13.29 11.14 -4.17
CA VAL A 54 12.99 10.23 -5.27
C VAL A 54 12.98 8.78 -4.78
N TRP A 55 13.93 8.41 -3.92
CA TRP A 55 14.02 7.09 -3.34
C TRP A 55 12.77 6.74 -2.52
N ASP A 56 12.30 7.67 -1.69
CA ASP A 56 11.08 7.50 -0.90
C ASP A 56 9.84 7.32 -1.77
N ILE A 57 9.72 8.09 -2.85
CA ILE A 57 8.60 7.96 -3.80
C ILE A 57 8.61 6.59 -4.47
N VAL A 58 9.78 6.13 -4.93
CA VAL A 58 9.94 4.82 -5.58
C VAL A 58 9.65 3.70 -4.58
N GLY A 59 10.26 3.75 -3.39
CA GLY A 59 10.04 2.76 -2.34
C GLY A 59 8.57 2.67 -1.92
N SER A 60 7.88 3.80 -1.76
CA SER A 60 6.45 3.83 -1.42
C SER A 60 5.59 3.16 -2.50
N LYS A 61 5.92 3.36 -3.78
CA LYS A 61 5.22 2.72 -4.90
C LYS A 61 5.46 1.22 -4.92
N GLU A 62 6.71 0.79 -4.77
CA GLU A 62 7.05 -0.63 -4.74
C GLU A 62 6.37 -1.36 -3.59
N ILE A 63 6.41 -0.79 -2.38
CA ILE A 63 5.70 -1.34 -1.21
C ILE A 63 4.21 -1.50 -1.50
N SER A 64 3.58 -0.49 -2.10
CA SER A 64 2.16 -0.53 -2.45
C SER A 64 1.84 -1.65 -3.44
N LEU A 65 2.67 -1.81 -4.48
CA LEU A 65 2.53 -2.89 -5.45
C LEU A 65 2.75 -4.27 -4.83
N PHE A 66 3.75 -4.42 -3.96
CA PHE A 66 4.00 -5.67 -3.24
C PHE A 66 2.84 -6.04 -2.32
N VAL A 67 2.27 -5.06 -1.62
CA VAL A 67 1.07 -5.26 -0.78
C VAL A 67 -0.12 -5.70 -1.63
N GLU A 68 -0.34 -5.07 -2.78
CA GLU A 68 -1.41 -5.46 -3.69
C GLU A 68 -1.20 -6.85 -4.29
N ALA A 69 0.01 -7.18 -4.75
CA ALA A 69 0.34 -8.50 -5.29
C ALA A 69 0.21 -9.61 -4.24
N ARG A 70 0.43 -9.29 -2.96
CA ARG A 70 0.22 -10.23 -1.84
C ARG A 70 -1.23 -10.40 -1.45
N LYS A 71 -2.16 -9.56 -1.92
CA LYS A 71 -3.58 -9.80 -1.72
C LYS A 71 -3.96 -11.01 -2.57
N VAL A 72 -4.10 -12.16 -1.92
CA VAL A 72 -4.71 -13.34 -2.53
C VAL A 72 -6.12 -12.95 -2.95
N GLN A 73 -6.37 -12.87 -4.26
CA GLN A 73 -7.74 -12.71 -4.74
C GLN A 73 -8.49 -13.99 -4.39
N LEU A 74 -9.52 -13.86 -3.56
CA LEU A 74 -10.44 -14.96 -3.32
C LEU A 74 -11.03 -15.38 -4.67
N PRO A 75 -11.16 -16.69 -4.95
CA PRO A 75 -11.90 -17.14 -6.10
C PRO A 75 -13.27 -16.46 -6.10
N LYS A 76 -13.63 -15.84 -7.22
CA LYS A 76 -14.96 -15.25 -7.39
C LYS A 76 -15.96 -16.40 -7.40
N LEU A 77 -16.54 -16.69 -6.24
CA LEU A 77 -17.68 -17.59 -6.13
C LEU A 77 -18.86 -16.88 -6.80
N GLY A 78 -19.55 -17.58 -7.71
CA GLY A 78 -20.75 -17.03 -8.35
C GLY A 78 -21.82 -16.70 -7.31
N ASP A 79 -22.73 -15.79 -7.67
CA ASP A 79 -23.84 -15.42 -6.81
C ASP A 79 -24.70 -16.66 -6.50
N PRO A 80 -25.10 -16.88 -5.23
CA PRO A 80 -25.93 -18.01 -4.87
C PRO A 80 -27.29 -17.89 -5.58
N GLN A 81 -27.62 -18.88 -6.40
CA GLN A 81 -28.92 -18.95 -7.07
C GLN A 81 -29.94 -19.66 -6.17
N MET A 82 -31.03 -18.98 -5.84
CA MET A 82 -32.14 -19.61 -5.13
C MET A 82 -32.91 -20.53 -6.09
N LEU A 83 -33.06 -21.80 -5.71
CA LEU A 83 -33.89 -22.75 -6.44
C LEU A 83 -35.37 -22.48 -6.12
N ASN A 84 -36.05 -21.72 -6.99
CA ASN A 84 -37.45 -21.31 -6.79
C ASN A 84 -38.42 -22.48 -6.52
N LEU A 85 -38.12 -23.67 -7.04
CA LEU A 85 -38.88 -24.90 -6.78
C LEU A 85 -38.91 -25.28 -5.29
N CYS A 86 -37.88 -24.87 -4.54
CA CYS A 86 -37.68 -25.22 -3.13
C CYS A 86 -38.14 -24.13 -2.17
N ASN A 87 -38.83 -23.08 -2.64
CA ASN A 87 -39.19 -21.91 -1.80
C ASN A 87 -40.04 -22.28 -0.58
N ASN A 88 -40.82 -23.35 -0.66
CA ASN A 88 -41.69 -23.82 0.42
C ASN A 88 -41.22 -25.15 1.03
N ALA A 89 -39.92 -25.47 0.97
CA ALA A 89 -39.40 -26.72 1.51
C ALA A 89 -39.75 -26.90 3.00
N THR A 90 -40.33 -28.05 3.35
CA THR A 90 -40.73 -28.41 4.71
C THR A 90 -39.73 -29.34 5.39
N ALA A 91 -38.98 -30.11 4.60
CA ALA A 91 -38.00 -31.08 5.11
C ALA A 91 -36.83 -31.21 4.12
N LEU A 92 -35.67 -31.61 4.65
CA LEU A 92 -34.48 -31.91 3.88
C LEU A 92 -33.80 -33.16 4.44
N ALA A 93 -33.41 -34.06 3.55
CA ALA A 93 -32.64 -35.26 3.88
C ALA A 93 -31.55 -35.48 2.82
N SER A 94 -30.43 -36.08 3.22
CA SER A 94 -29.38 -36.49 2.29
C SER A 94 -29.27 -38.00 2.24
N SER A 95 -28.85 -38.52 1.09
CA SER A 95 -28.48 -39.92 0.96
C SER A 95 -27.25 -40.24 1.82
N THR A 96 -27.15 -41.49 2.29
CA THR A 96 -26.01 -41.96 3.11
C THR A 96 -24.67 -41.89 2.37
N ASP A 97 -24.71 -41.95 1.03
CA ASP A 97 -23.55 -41.78 0.15
C ASP A 97 -23.27 -40.31 -0.21
N GLY A 98 -24.12 -39.37 0.26
CA GLY A 98 -23.98 -37.94 0.03
C GLY A 98 -24.23 -37.49 -1.42
N LYS A 99 -24.68 -38.37 -2.32
CA LYS A 99 -24.86 -38.03 -3.74
C LYS A 99 -26.16 -37.33 -4.05
N TYR A 100 -27.18 -37.54 -3.21
CA TYR A 100 -28.53 -37.06 -3.46
C TYR A 100 -29.06 -36.25 -2.29
N ILE A 101 -29.77 -35.18 -2.61
CA ILE A 101 -30.50 -34.34 -1.66
C ILE A 101 -31.99 -34.51 -1.93
N PHE A 102 -32.73 -34.92 -0.91
CA PHE A 102 -34.18 -35.05 -0.92
C PHE A 102 -34.80 -33.85 -0.23
N ILE A 103 -35.74 -33.20 -0.89
CA ILE A 103 -36.41 -31.99 -0.41
C ILE A 103 -37.91 -32.27 -0.36
N GLY A 104 -38.48 -32.22 0.84
CA GLY A 104 -39.92 -32.31 1.05
C GLY A 104 -40.58 -30.97 0.75
N LEU A 105 -41.61 -30.98 -0.09
CA LEU A 105 -42.46 -29.85 -0.40
C LEU A 105 -43.88 -30.14 0.11
N PRO A 106 -44.71 -29.11 0.37
CA PRO A 106 -46.13 -29.30 0.68
C PRO A 106 -46.89 -30.02 -0.44
N THR A 107 -46.38 -29.91 -1.67
CA THR A 107 -46.96 -30.50 -2.89
C THR A 107 -46.32 -31.84 -3.26
N GLY A 108 -45.31 -32.32 -2.54
CA GLY A 108 -44.63 -33.58 -2.84
C GLY A 108 -43.16 -33.66 -2.43
N LEU A 109 -42.32 -34.26 -3.27
CA LEU A 109 -40.91 -34.53 -3.01
C LEU A 109 -40.04 -34.22 -4.22
N VAL A 110 -38.88 -33.60 -3.99
CA VAL A 110 -37.89 -33.26 -5.02
C VAL A 110 -36.56 -33.93 -4.70
N VAL A 111 -35.85 -34.39 -5.74
CA VAL A 111 -34.50 -34.94 -5.62
C VAL A 111 -33.53 -34.15 -6.49
N LEU A 112 -32.44 -33.73 -5.86
CA LEU A 112 -31.33 -33.06 -6.51
C LEU A 112 -30.07 -33.92 -6.42
N ASP A 113 -29.22 -33.81 -7.43
CA ASP A 113 -27.82 -34.24 -7.31
C ASP A 113 -27.07 -33.25 -6.42
N ALA A 114 -26.37 -33.74 -5.41
CA ALA A 114 -25.63 -32.90 -4.46
C ALA A 114 -24.42 -32.20 -5.10
N SER A 115 -23.84 -32.77 -6.15
CA SER A 115 -22.61 -32.28 -6.78
C SER A 115 -22.89 -31.18 -7.81
N THR A 116 -23.89 -31.38 -8.64
CA THR A 116 -24.26 -30.45 -9.73
C THR A 116 -25.42 -29.54 -9.35
N GLN A 117 -26.11 -29.81 -8.24
CA GLN A 117 -27.34 -29.15 -7.81
C GLN A 117 -28.46 -29.24 -8.87
N SER A 118 -28.35 -30.18 -9.81
CA SER A 118 -29.34 -30.37 -10.86
C SER A 118 -30.54 -31.14 -10.34
N LEU A 119 -31.73 -30.72 -10.77
CA LEU A 119 -32.97 -31.44 -10.54
C LEU A 119 -32.93 -32.81 -11.24
N LEU A 120 -33.09 -33.88 -10.46
CA LEU A 120 -33.17 -35.25 -10.99
C LEU A 120 -34.61 -35.71 -11.15
N GLN A 121 -35.45 -35.51 -10.13
CA GLN A 121 -36.83 -35.98 -10.14
C GLN A 121 -37.74 -35.17 -9.24
N ILE A 122 -39.02 -35.10 -9.62
CA ILE A 122 -40.11 -34.55 -8.83
C ILE A 122 -41.20 -35.62 -8.70
N TRP A 123 -41.73 -35.79 -7.49
CA TRP A 123 -42.96 -36.53 -7.23
C TRP A 123 -43.98 -35.57 -6.65
N GLU A 124 -45.14 -35.49 -7.29
CA GLU A 124 -46.29 -34.72 -6.81
C GLU A 124 -47.29 -35.64 -6.12
N GLN A 125 -47.91 -35.13 -5.07
CA GLN A 125 -48.98 -35.84 -4.38
C GLN A 125 -50.32 -35.43 -5.01
N ASN A 126 -50.88 -36.31 -5.85
CA ASN A 126 -52.22 -36.16 -6.44
C ASN A 126 -53.33 -36.27 -5.39
#